data_AF-T0DFN2-F1
#
_entry.id   AF-T0DFN2-F1
#
_cell.length_a   1.000
_cell.length_b   1.000
_cell.length_c   1.000
_cell.angle_alpha   90.00
_cell.angle_beta   90.00
_cell.angle_gamma   90.00
#
_symmetry.space_group_name_H-M   'P 1'
#
loop_
_entity.id
_entity.type
_entity.pdbx_description
1 polymer ?
#
loop_
_entity_poly.entity_id
_entity_poly.type
_entity_poly.pdbx_seq_one_letter_code
_entity_poly.pdbx_strand_id
1 'polypeptide(L)'
;MKLFSMLISLLLITNVNASELNGLNIIETTETALTEASIEVGADSIIAWNAELEGHEVVVSVLNEHDINITYGCHYHGPVAACHEESYTQGDDHKHKDAQITLDYIKAANQSALSKFEKTLSRKGNDLSKVEAVKVWLSIEDDHDHDHGHHHLAKADDHDHGADVWTKINYNITGKTQTIYVLCHTHGHEADFSCHYRLSGENEPSL
;
A
#
# COMPACT_ATOMS: atom_id res chain seq x y z
N MET A 1 43.01 44.24 -4.10
CA MET A 1 42.53 42.99 -4.76
C MET A 1 42.43 41.80 -3.79
N LYS A 2 41.91 41.95 -2.55
CA LYS A 2 41.73 40.82 -1.61
C LYS A 2 40.31 40.63 -1.08
N LEU A 3 39.40 41.59 -1.31
CA LEU A 3 38.00 41.48 -0.84
C LEU A 3 37.06 40.71 -1.78
N PHE A 4 37.38 40.60 -3.07
CA PHE A 4 36.50 39.92 -4.04
C PHE A 4 36.58 38.39 -3.99
N SER A 5 37.65 37.82 -3.44
CA SER A 5 37.80 36.36 -3.36
C SER A 5 37.03 35.74 -2.19
N MET A 6 36.58 36.53 -1.22
CA MET A 6 35.92 36.03 -0.02
C MET A 6 34.40 35.90 -0.17
N LEU A 7 33.79 36.59 -1.14
CA LEU A 7 32.35 36.47 -1.42
C LEU A 7 32.00 35.24 -2.26
N ILE A 8 32.91 34.73 -3.09
CA ILE A 8 32.63 33.61 -3.99
C ILE A 8 32.66 32.27 -3.23
N SER A 9 33.46 32.14 -2.17
CA SER A 9 33.48 30.93 -1.34
C SER A 9 32.28 30.79 -0.39
N LEU A 10 31.53 31.87 -0.13
CA LEU A 10 30.35 31.83 0.76
C LEU A 10 29.06 31.41 0.02
N LEU A 11 29.05 31.45 -1.32
CA LEU A 11 27.92 31.08 -2.17
C LEU A 11 27.85 29.58 -2.52
N LEU A 12 28.86 28.79 -2.13
CA LEU A 12 28.93 27.35 -2.41
C LEU A 12 28.39 26.46 -1.28
N ILE A 13 27.78 27.06 -0.25
CA ILE A 13 27.12 26.32 0.86
C ILE A 13 25.60 26.37 0.70
N THR A 14 25.09 26.34 -0.54
CA THR A 14 23.71 25.90 -0.75
C THR A 14 23.70 24.41 -0.44
N ASN A 15 23.41 24.07 0.81
CA ASN A 15 23.04 22.72 1.20
C ASN A 15 21.96 22.27 0.21
N VAL A 16 22.32 21.35 -0.69
CA VAL A 16 21.32 20.56 -1.40
C VAL A 16 20.73 19.70 -0.30
N ASN A 17 19.70 20.22 0.37
CA ASN A 17 18.89 19.42 1.27
C ASN A 17 18.24 18.38 0.37
N ALA A 18 18.78 17.16 0.34
CA ALA A 18 18.02 16.03 -0.13
C ALA A 18 16.75 16.03 0.73
N SER A 19 15.60 16.18 0.09
CA SER A 19 14.31 16.08 0.78
C SER A 19 14.27 14.72 1.46
N GLU A 20 14.13 14.71 2.78
CA GLU A 20 13.88 13.46 3.51
C GLU A 20 12.55 12.89 3.01
N LEU A 21 12.56 11.61 2.64
CA LEU A 21 11.34 10.92 2.22
C LEU A 21 10.37 10.84 3.40
N ASN A 22 9.08 10.88 3.10
CA ASN A 22 8.01 10.78 4.09
C ASN A 22 6.80 10.03 3.53
N GLY A 23 5.74 9.92 4.32
CA GLY A 23 4.55 9.14 3.94
C GLY A 23 3.86 9.57 2.63
N LEU A 24 4.04 10.82 2.18
CA LEU A 24 3.54 11.25 0.87
C LEU A 24 4.30 10.56 -0.28
N ASN A 25 5.60 10.34 -0.10
CA ASN A 25 6.43 9.64 -1.06
C ASN A 25 6.00 8.17 -1.18
N ILE A 26 5.68 7.51 -0.05
CA ILE A 26 5.18 6.12 -0.05
C ILE A 26 3.97 6.00 -0.98
N ILE A 27 2.98 6.88 -0.83
CA ILE A 27 1.74 6.82 -1.59
C ILE A 27 1.99 7.03 -3.09
N GLU A 28 2.85 8.00 -3.44
CA GLU A 28 3.17 8.31 -4.84
C GLU A 28 3.99 7.20 -5.51
N THR A 29 5.04 6.69 -4.86
CA THR A 29 5.93 5.68 -5.47
C THR A 29 5.27 4.30 -5.54
N THR A 30 4.35 3.98 -4.62
CA THR A 30 3.58 2.72 -4.66
C THR A 30 2.83 2.59 -5.98
N GLU A 31 2.24 3.67 -6.49
CA GLU A 31 1.54 3.65 -7.78
C GLU A 31 2.47 3.32 -8.95
N THR A 32 3.71 3.81 -8.90
CA THR A 32 4.74 3.51 -9.91
C THR A 32 5.15 2.05 -9.85
N ALA A 33 5.49 1.54 -8.66
CA ALA A 33 5.85 0.14 -8.46
C ALA A 33 4.72 -0.82 -8.86
N LEU A 34 3.47 -0.52 -8.50
CA LEU A 34 2.32 -1.34 -8.90
C LEU A 34 2.10 -1.34 -10.42
N THR A 35 2.42 -0.25 -11.11
CA THR A 35 2.35 -0.20 -12.57
C THR A 35 3.38 -1.14 -13.19
N GLU A 36 4.63 -1.11 -12.72
CA GLU A 36 5.67 -2.05 -13.18
C GLU A 36 5.31 -3.51 -12.86
N ALA A 37 4.92 -3.79 -11.61
CA ALA A 37 4.50 -5.11 -11.17
C ALA A 37 3.33 -5.65 -12.02
N SER A 38 2.37 -4.80 -12.37
CA SER A 38 1.20 -5.20 -13.17
C SER A 38 1.56 -5.68 -14.58
N ILE A 39 2.70 -5.25 -15.12
CA ILE A 39 3.23 -5.71 -16.41
C ILE A 39 3.85 -7.10 -16.25
N GLU A 40 4.52 -7.35 -15.13
CA GLU A 40 5.26 -8.59 -14.88
C GLU A 40 4.37 -9.76 -14.43
N VAL A 41 3.51 -9.53 -13.43
CA VAL A 41 2.64 -10.58 -12.88
C VAL A 41 1.20 -10.52 -13.39
N GLY A 42 0.85 -9.47 -14.14
CA GLY A 42 -0.51 -9.19 -14.58
C GLY A 42 -1.30 -8.40 -13.55
N ALA A 43 -1.91 -7.29 -13.95
CA ALA A 43 -2.68 -6.40 -13.07
C ALA A 43 -3.73 -7.17 -12.27
N ASP A 44 -4.49 -8.04 -12.92
CA ASP A 44 -5.61 -8.74 -12.29
C ASP A 44 -5.18 -9.92 -11.42
N SER A 45 -3.88 -10.25 -11.31
CA SER A 45 -3.40 -11.30 -10.40
C SER A 45 -2.95 -10.76 -9.05
N ILE A 46 -2.69 -9.45 -8.92
CA ILE A 46 -2.21 -8.85 -7.67
C ILE A 46 -3.30 -8.93 -6.59
N ILE A 47 -2.90 -9.40 -5.41
CA ILE A 47 -3.79 -9.62 -4.26
C ILE A 47 -3.33 -8.85 -3.00
N ALA A 48 -2.06 -8.47 -2.92
CA ALA A 48 -1.52 -7.72 -1.80
C ALA A 48 -0.27 -6.92 -2.19
N TRP A 49 0.00 -5.86 -1.43
CA TRP A 49 1.28 -5.15 -1.46
C TRP A 49 1.62 -4.53 -0.10
N ASN A 50 2.90 -4.30 0.13
CA ASN A 50 3.45 -3.53 1.24
C ASN A 50 4.35 -2.44 0.68
N ALA A 51 4.26 -1.23 1.22
CA ALA A 51 5.12 -0.11 0.86
C ALA A 51 5.62 0.58 2.13
N GLU A 52 6.94 0.72 2.27
CA GLU A 52 7.56 1.33 3.45
C GLU A 52 8.83 2.11 3.11
N LEU A 53 9.23 2.99 4.03
CA LEU A 53 10.46 3.77 3.88
C LEU A 53 11.66 2.97 4.37
N GLU A 54 12.62 2.72 3.48
CA GLU A 54 13.91 2.13 3.83
C GLU A 54 15.05 3.07 3.43
N GLY A 55 15.63 3.74 4.42
CA GLY A 55 16.76 4.65 4.21
C GLY A 55 16.41 5.83 3.29
N HIS A 56 16.80 5.73 2.02
CA HIS A 56 16.60 6.76 1.01
C HIS A 56 15.64 6.34 -0.13
N GLU A 57 14.96 5.22 0.05
CA GLU A 57 14.05 4.64 -0.94
C GLU A 57 12.70 4.30 -0.30
N VAL A 58 11.67 4.18 -1.14
CA VAL A 58 10.45 3.48 -0.78
C VAL A 58 10.56 2.07 -1.35
N VAL A 59 10.46 1.07 -0.48
CA VAL A 59 10.46 -0.34 -0.87
C VAL A 59 9.02 -0.81 -0.99
N VAL A 60 8.67 -1.41 -2.12
CA VAL A 60 7.32 -1.90 -2.43
C VAL A 60 7.37 -3.38 -2.77
N SER A 61 6.84 -4.24 -1.90
CA SER A 61 6.68 -5.67 -2.15
C SER A 61 5.26 -5.96 -2.61
N VAL A 62 5.09 -6.74 -3.68
CA VAL A 62 3.82 -7.06 -4.33
C VAL A 62 3.66 -8.57 -4.37
N LEU A 63 2.48 -9.07 -4.04
CA LEU A 63 2.13 -10.48 -4.10
C LEU A 63 0.93 -10.72 -5.02
N ASN A 64 1.04 -11.75 -5.85
CA ASN A 64 -0.03 -12.19 -6.73
C ASN A 64 -0.69 -13.52 -6.30
N GLU A 65 -1.73 -13.91 -7.03
CA GLU A 65 -2.50 -15.14 -6.79
C GLU A 65 -1.71 -16.45 -7.02
N HIS A 66 -0.50 -16.38 -7.58
CA HIS A 66 0.40 -17.51 -7.80
C HIS A 66 1.56 -17.53 -6.79
N ASP A 67 1.42 -16.78 -5.69
CA ASP A 67 2.43 -16.61 -4.65
C ASP A 67 3.80 -16.16 -5.21
N ILE A 68 3.74 -15.37 -6.27
CA ILE A 68 4.89 -14.63 -6.78
C ILE A 68 4.96 -13.34 -5.99
N ASN A 69 6.09 -13.13 -5.30
CA ASN A 69 6.41 -11.91 -4.59
C ASN A 69 7.55 -11.17 -5.33
N ILE A 70 7.28 -9.93 -5.72
CA ILE A 70 8.23 -9.04 -6.37
C ILE A 70 8.42 -7.80 -5.51
N THR A 71 9.67 -7.45 -5.24
CA THR A 71 10.02 -6.24 -4.48
C THR A 71 10.68 -5.23 -5.39
N TYR A 72 10.25 -3.98 -5.29
CA TYR A 72 10.86 -2.83 -5.95
C TYR A 72 11.43 -1.85 -4.95
N GLY A 73 12.66 -1.40 -5.17
CA GLY A 73 13.21 -0.19 -4.57
C GLY A 73 12.87 1.02 -5.45
N CYS A 74 12.26 2.05 -4.88
CA CYS A 74 11.88 3.26 -5.61
C CYS A 74 12.55 4.50 -5.03
N HIS A 75 13.19 5.29 -5.89
CA HIS A 75 13.84 6.54 -5.51
C HIS A 75 13.58 7.66 -6.53
N TYR A 76 13.72 8.91 -6.07
CA TYR A 76 13.45 10.07 -6.90
C TYR A 76 14.69 10.55 -7.65
N HIS A 77 14.55 10.72 -8.97
CA HIS A 77 15.47 11.47 -9.82
C HIS A 77 14.86 12.83 -10.17
N GLY A 78 15.00 13.79 -9.27
CA GLY A 78 14.29 15.07 -9.39
C GLY A 78 12.80 14.89 -9.08
N PRO A 79 11.87 15.31 -9.96
CA PRO A 79 10.43 15.16 -9.73
C PRO A 79 9.87 13.79 -10.15
N VAL A 80 10.71 12.88 -10.63
CA VAL A 80 10.29 11.59 -11.17
C VAL A 80 10.72 10.47 -10.23
N ALA A 81 9.77 9.66 -9.78
CA ALA A 81 10.07 8.39 -9.12
C ALA A 81 10.47 7.34 -10.17
N ALA A 82 11.58 6.65 -9.93
CA ALA A 82 11.98 5.48 -10.70
C ALA A 82 12.06 4.29 -9.74
N CYS A 83 11.63 3.13 -10.21
CA CYS A 83 11.66 1.89 -9.45
C CYS A 83 12.56 0.87 -10.14
N HIS A 84 13.24 0.04 -9.37
CA HIS A 84 14.03 -1.09 -9.83
C HIS A 84 13.66 -2.33 -9.04
N GLU A 85 13.58 -3.47 -9.72
CA GLU A 85 13.36 -4.77 -9.08
C GLU A 85 14.55 -5.09 -8.16
N GLU A 86 14.25 -5.35 -6.90
CA GLU A 86 15.18 -5.76 -5.85
C GLU A 86 15.13 -7.28 -5.63
N SER A 87 13.94 -7.88 -5.75
CA SER A 87 13.78 -9.31 -5.54
C SER A 87 12.59 -9.89 -6.30
N TYR A 88 12.71 -11.16 -6.66
CA TYR A 88 11.65 -11.99 -7.23
C TYR A 88 11.68 -13.36 -6.56
N THR A 89 10.57 -13.76 -5.97
CA THR A 89 10.38 -15.07 -5.34
C THR A 89 9.05 -15.68 -5.77
N GLN A 90 8.99 -17.00 -5.78
CA GLN A 90 7.79 -17.75 -6.15
C GLN A 90 7.60 -18.91 -5.18
N GLY A 91 6.43 -18.98 -4.54
CA GLY A 91 6.00 -20.14 -3.77
C GLY A 91 5.26 -21.18 -4.60
N ASP A 92 4.71 -22.17 -3.91
CA ASP A 92 3.93 -23.27 -4.49
C ASP A 92 2.43 -23.23 -4.12
N ASP A 93 2.03 -22.27 -3.29
CA ASP A 93 0.63 -22.06 -2.92
C ASP A 93 -0.09 -21.14 -3.91
N HIS A 94 -1.20 -21.59 -4.46
CA HIS A 94 -2.01 -20.77 -5.35
C HIS A 94 -3.24 -20.28 -4.60
N LYS A 95 -3.47 -18.97 -4.62
CA LYS A 95 -4.66 -18.33 -4.05
C LYS A 95 -5.70 -18.13 -5.14
N HIS A 96 -6.97 -18.18 -4.76
CA HIS A 96 -8.07 -17.92 -5.69
C HIS A 96 -8.64 -16.53 -5.45
N LYS A 97 -8.72 -15.73 -6.50
CA LYS A 97 -9.35 -14.41 -6.51
C LYS A 97 -10.50 -14.40 -7.50
N ASP A 98 -11.60 -13.76 -7.14
CA ASP A 98 -12.68 -13.48 -8.08
C ASP A 98 -12.17 -12.58 -9.21
N ALA A 99 -12.37 -12.99 -10.46
CA ALA A 99 -11.95 -12.28 -11.66
C ALA A 99 -12.53 -10.85 -11.77
N GLN A 100 -13.60 -10.53 -11.04
CA GLN A 100 -14.17 -9.18 -10.98
C GLN A 100 -13.37 -8.24 -10.06
N ILE A 101 -12.52 -8.78 -9.18
CA ILE A 101 -11.69 -8.01 -8.24
C ILE A 101 -10.35 -7.68 -8.89
N THR A 102 -10.31 -6.57 -9.61
CA THR A 102 -9.11 -6.07 -10.30
C THR A 102 -8.16 -5.34 -9.36
N LEU A 103 -6.92 -5.07 -9.80
CA LEU A 103 -6.00 -4.19 -9.05
C LEU A 103 -6.63 -2.82 -8.77
N ASP A 104 -7.37 -2.26 -9.74
CA ASP A 104 -8.03 -0.97 -9.58
C ASP A 104 -9.09 -0.98 -8.47
N TYR A 105 -9.81 -2.10 -8.28
CA TYR A 105 -10.73 -2.28 -7.16
C TYR A 105 -9.97 -2.18 -5.82
N ILE A 106 -8.85 -2.90 -5.68
CA ILE A 106 -8.04 -2.91 -4.45
C ILE A 106 -7.42 -1.53 -4.21
N LYS A 107 -6.95 -0.84 -5.26
CA LYS A 107 -6.43 0.53 -5.17
C LYS A 107 -7.51 1.52 -4.74
N ALA A 108 -8.72 1.44 -5.28
CA ALA A 108 -9.83 2.30 -4.89
C ALA A 108 -10.25 2.09 -3.42
N ALA A 109 -10.21 0.84 -2.94
CA ALA A 109 -10.44 0.53 -1.53
C ALA A 109 -9.35 1.15 -0.63
N ASN A 110 -8.07 0.99 -0.99
CA ASN A 110 -6.96 1.62 -0.27
C ASN A 110 -7.05 3.15 -0.27
N GLN A 111 -7.38 3.78 -1.40
CA GLN A 111 -7.59 5.23 -1.49
C GLN A 111 -8.71 5.69 -0.54
N SER A 112 -9.79 4.91 -0.43
CA SER A 112 -10.88 5.18 0.51
C SER A 112 -10.42 5.04 1.97
N ALA A 113 -9.59 4.04 2.27
CA ALA A 113 -8.97 3.87 3.59
C ALA A 113 -8.05 5.04 3.95
N LEU A 114 -7.16 5.44 3.04
CA LEU A 114 -6.25 6.58 3.20
C LEU A 114 -7.02 7.89 3.37
N SER A 115 -8.06 8.14 2.57
CA SER A 115 -8.93 9.32 2.71
C SER A 115 -9.61 9.36 4.08
N LYS A 116 -10.10 8.22 4.56
CA LYS A 116 -10.66 8.11 5.91
C LYS A 116 -9.62 8.41 6.98
N PHE A 117 -8.39 7.93 6.81
CA PHE A 117 -7.30 8.18 7.75
C PHE A 117 -6.80 9.63 7.73
N GLU A 118 -6.66 10.23 6.57
CA GLU A 118 -6.28 11.64 6.40
C GLU A 118 -7.25 12.58 7.13
N LYS A 119 -8.57 12.29 7.07
CA LYS A 119 -9.58 13.01 7.88
C LYS A 119 -9.34 12.89 9.39
N THR A 120 -8.77 11.79 9.85
CA THR A 120 -8.40 11.60 11.27
C THR A 120 -7.11 12.34 11.62
N LEU A 121 -6.11 12.35 10.73
CA LEU A 121 -4.85 13.09 10.91
C LEU A 121 -5.06 14.59 10.91
N SER A 122 -5.84 15.11 9.96
CA SER A 122 -6.14 16.54 9.81
C SER A 122 -6.83 17.14 11.04
N ARG A 123 -7.72 16.38 11.70
CA ARG A 123 -8.32 16.77 12.99
C ARG A 123 -7.29 16.97 14.11
N LYS A 124 -6.10 16.36 13.97
CA LYS A 124 -4.96 16.49 14.89
C LYS A 124 -3.87 17.42 14.32
N GLY A 125 -4.14 18.16 13.25
CA GLY A 125 -3.16 19.05 12.61
C GLY A 125 -2.01 18.33 11.92
N ASN A 126 -2.22 17.09 11.47
CA ASN A 126 -1.25 16.29 10.72
C ASN A 126 -1.83 15.91 9.34
N ASP A 127 -0.98 15.36 8.48
CA ASP A 127 -1.34 14.84 7.15
C ASP A 127 -0.65 13.49 6.91
N LEU A 128 -0.83 12.94 5.70
CA LEU A 128 -0.27 11.64 5.31
C LEU A 128 1.26 11.61 5.29
N SER A 129 1.97 12.74 5.45
CA SER A 129 3.43 12.73 5.62
C SER A 129 3.87 11.96 6.88
N LYS A 130 2.95 11.67 7.81
CA LYS A 130 3.20 10.90 9.04
C LYS A 130 3.14 9.39 8.85
N VAL A 131 2.76 8.92 7.66
CA VAL A 131 2.75 7.49 7.34
C VAL A 131 4.20 7.00 7.19
N GLU A 132 4.48 5.84 7.78
CA GLU A 132 5.78 5.16 7.73
C GLU A 132 5.71 3.89 6.86
N ALA A 133 4.55 3.24 6.81
CA ALA A 133 4.30 2.10 5.92
C ALA A 133 2.79 1.94 5.64
N VAL A 134 2.46 1.39 4.47
CA VAL A 134 1.10 0.99 4.07
C VAL A 134 1.16 -0.42 3.52
N LYS A 135 0.33 -1.31 4.07
CA LYS A 135 0.13 -2.66 3.55
C LYS A 135 -1.34 -2.88 3.20
N VAL A 136 -1.59 -3.45 2.04
CA VAL A 136 -2.94 -3.68 1.51
C VAL A 136 -3.04 -5.13 1.07
N TRP A 137 -4.16 -5.78 1.37
CA TRP A 137 -4.41 -7.13 0.91
C TRP A 137 -5.90 -7.42 0.77
N LEU A 138 -6.23 -8.29 -0.16
CA LEU A 138 -7.55 -8.87 -0.30
C LEU A 138 -7.75 -9.94 0.78
N SER A 139 -8.92 -9.96 1.42
CA SER A 139 -9.30 -11.12 2.22
C SER A 139 -9.64 -12.27 1.29
N ILE A 140 -8.78 -13.28 1.23
CA ILE A 140 -9.01 -14.51 0.47
C ILE A 140 -9.29 -15.61 1.49
N GLU A 141 -10.42 -16.31 1.36
CA GLU A 141 -10.70 -17.53 2.12
C GLU A 141 -9.94 -18.69 1.46
N ASP A 142 -9.11 -19.41 2.23
CA ASP A 142 -8.42 -20.60 1.73
C ASP A 142 -9.44 -21.74 1.56
N ASP A 143 -9.64 -22.21 0.33
CA ASP A 143 -10.53 -23.30 -0.10
C ASP A 143 -10.08 -24.70 0.39
N HIS A 144 -9.58 -24.82 1.61
CA HIS A 144 -9.02 -26.06 2.18
C HIS A 144 -10.00 -26.89 3.03
N ASP A 145 -11.31 -26.74 2.87
CA ASP A 145 -12.28 -27.68 3.44
C ASP A 145 -12.98 -28.52 2.36
N HIS A 146 -12.31 -29.63 2.00
CA HIS A 146 -13.00 -30.82 1.53
C HIS A 146 -13.63 -31.56 2.72
N ASP A 147 -14.83 -31.18 3.16
CA ASP A 147 -15.75 -32.16 3.73
C ASP A 147 -17.23 -31.78 3.58
N HIS A 148 -18.03 -32.80 3.33
CA HIS A 148 -19.44 -32.73 3.01
C HIS A 148 -20.27 -32.30 4.22
N GLY A 149 -20.85 -31.10 4.19
CA GLY A 149 -21.94 -30.81 5.12
C GLY A 149 -22.22 -29.35 5.34
N HIS A 150 -23.30 -28.88 4.72
CA HIS A 150 -23.97 -27.61 5.00
C HIS A 150 -23.21 -26.35 4.56
N HIS A 151 -23.71 -25.79 3.46
CA HIS A 151 -23.78 -24.36 3.20
C HIS A 151 -23.72 -23.51 4.48
N HIS A 152 -22.50 -23.13 4.84
CA HIS A 152 -22.18 -21.93 5.56
C HIS A 152 -21.24 -21.14 4.64
N LEU A 153 -21.64 -20.80 3.40
CA LEU A 153 -22.18 -19.45 3.18
C LEU A 153 -22.40 -18.77 4.53
N ALA A 154 -21.44 -17.94 4.96
CA ALA A 154 -21.76 -16.82 5.82
C ALA A 154 -23.13 -16.33 5.37
N LYS A 155 -24.11 -16.46 6.27
CA LYS A 155 -25.53 -16.29 5.96
C LYS A 155 -25.65 -15.15 4.95
N ALA A 156 -26.15 -15.50 3.77
CA ALA A 156 -26.71 -14.57 2.83
C ALA A 156 -27.78 -13.77 3.58
N ASP A 157 -27.39 -12.64 4.17
CA ASP A 157 -28.16 -11.45 3.94
C ASP A 157 -28.00 -11.15 2.45
N ASP A 158 -29.14 -11.09 1.80
CA ASP A 158 -29.44 -11.08 0.37
C ASP A 158 -28.95 -9.81 -0.36
N HIS A 159 -27.71 -9.41 -0.08
CA HIS A 159 -27.06 -8.21 -0.56
C HIS A 159 -25.65 -8.55 -1.05
N ASP A 160 -25.44 -8.33 -2.34
CA ASP A 160 -24.22 -8.59 -3.11
C ASP A 160 -23.04 -7.73 -2.57
N HIS A 161 -22.45 -8.11 -1.45
CA HIS A 161 -21.33 -7.37 -0.87
C HIS A 161 -20.06 -7.72 -1.65
N GLY A 162 -19.44 -6.73 -2.31
CA GLY A 162 -18.16 -6.95 -2.99
C GLY A 162 -17.03 -7.27 -2.01
N ALA A 163 -15.90 -7.73 -2.54
CA ALA A 163 -14.83 -8.30 -1.71
C ALA A 163 -14.20 -7.32 -0.72
N ASP A 164 -13.80 -7.87 0.43
CA ASP A 164 -13.18 -7.18 1.56
C ASP A 164 -11.70 -6.87 1.28
N VAL A 165 -11.33 -5.60 1.32
CA VAL A 165 -9.94 -5.15 1.19
C VAL A 165 -9.47 -4.55 2.51
N TRP A 166 -8.36 -5.08 3.01
CA TRP A 166 -7.69 -4.62 4.21
C TRP A 166 -6.60 -3.62 3.87
N THR A 167 -6.45 -2.61 4.73
CA THR A 167 -5.35 -1.65 4.70
C THR A 167 -4.80 -1.48 6.11
N LYS A 168 -3.53 -1.80 6.31
CA LYS A 168 -2.76 -1.54 7.52
C LYS A 168 -1.88 -0.32 7.28
N ILE A 169 -1.97 0.66 8.19
CA ILE A 169 -1.20 1.90 8.08
C ILE A 169 -0.38 2.04 9.36
N ASN A 170 0.94 2.05 9.19
CA ASN A 170 1.88 2.43 10.24
C ASN A 170 2.15 3.94 10.13
N TYR A 171 2.10 4.64 11.25
CA TYR A 171 2.23 6.10 11.27
C TYR A 171 2.80 6.61 12.59
N ASN A 172 3.39 7.80 12.55
CA ASN A 172 4.06 8.38 13.70
C ASN A 172 3.76 9.88 13.87
N ILE A 173 3.03 10.20 14.93
CA ILE A 173 2.66 11.59 15.29
C ILE A 173 3.34 12.02 16.60
N THR A 174 3.71 11.06 17.45
CA THR A 174 4.14 11.30 18.84
C THR A 174 5.57 10.80 19.11
N GLY A 175 6.35 10.53 18.06
CA GLY A 175 7.65 9.88 18.17
C GLY A 175 7.57 8.37 18.41
N LYS A 176 6.37 7.78 18.26
CA LYS A 176 6.14 6.34 18.36
C LYS A 176 5.27 5.89 17.19
N THR A 177 5.73 4.85 16.50
CA THR A 177 4.95 4.16 15.48
C THR A 177 3.68 3.58 16.11
N GLN A 178 2.56 3.89 15.49
CA GLN A 178 1.24 3.35 15.78
C GLN A 178 0.72 2.66 14.53
N THR A 179 -0.13 1.66 14.71
CA THR A 179 -0.75 0.93 13.61
C THR A 179 -2.25 1.09 13.69
N ILE A 180 -2.89 1.27 12.53
CA ILE A 180 -4.33 1.13 12.37
C ILE A 180 -4.64 0.14 11.26
N TYR A 181 -5.76 -0.55 11.41
CA TYR A 181 -6.33 -1.41 10.38
C TYR A 181 -7.63 -0.80 9.89
N VAL A 182 -7.83 -0.81 8.58
CA VAL A 182 -9.04 -0.34 7.91
C VAL A 182 -9.51 -1.46 6.99
N LEU A 183 -10.77 -1.88 7.16
CA LEU A 183 -11.45 -2.81 6.28
C LEU A 183 -12.41 -2.02 5.39
N CYS A 184 -12.26 -2.12 4.08
CA CYS A 184 -13.11 -1.47 3.09
C CYS A 184 -13.84 -2.51 2.26
N HIS A 185 -15.14 -2.32 2.07
CA HIS A 185 -16.00 -3.22 1.29
C HIS A 185 -17.11 -2.40 0.61
N THR A 186 -17.70 -2.96 -0.44
CA THR A 186 -18.82 -2.34 -1.16
C THR A 186 -20.13 -2.99 -0.72
N HIS A 187 -21.24 -2.25 -0.79
CA HIS A 187 -22.56 -2.79 -0.53
C HIS A 187 -23.34 -2.92 -1.85
N GLY A 188 -23.67 -4.13 -2.28
CA GLY A 188 -24.41 -4.32 -3.52
C GLY A 188 -23.63 -3.85 -4.74
N HIS A 189 -24.34 -3.16 -5.64
CA HIS A 189 -23.76 -2.52 -6.82
C HIS A 189 -23.23 -1.10 -6.57
N GLU A 190 -22.96 -0.72 -5.32
CA GLU A 190 -22.38 0.59 -5.00
C GLU A 190 -20.94 0.69 -5.51
N ALA A 191 -20.61 1.83 -6.11
CA ALA A 191 -19.25 2.13 -6.56
C ALA A 191 -18.34 2.60 -5.41
N ASP A 192 -18.92 3.03 -4.29
CA ASP A 192 -18.21 3.63 -3.17
C ASP A 192 -17.89 2.59 -2.08
N PHE A 193 -16.69 2.69 -1.50
CA PHE A 193 -16.28 1.84 -0.40
C PHE A 193 -16.76 2.35 0.96
N SER A 194 -17.36 1.44 1.72
CA SER A 194 -17.61 1.59 3.15
C SER A 194 -16.41 1.09 3.94
N CYS A 195 -15.64 2.01 4.52
CA CYS A 195 -14.42 1.68 5.27
C CYS A 195 -14.65 1.74 6.78
N HIS A 196 -14.10 0.79 7.54
CA HIS A 196 -14.23 0.70 8.99
C HIS A 196 -12.88 0.48 9.68
N TYR A 197 -12.64 1.15 10.80
CA TYR A 197 -11.47 0.85 11.63
C TYR A 197 -11.65 -0.49 12.34
N ARG A 198 -10.54 -1.21 12.49
CA ARG A 198 -10.44 -2.51 13.15
C ARG A 198 -9.22 -2.55 14.07
N LEU A 199 -9.26 -3.47 15.04
CA LEU A 199 -8.16 -3.65 15.99
C LEU A 199 -7.03 -4.51 15.42
N SER A 200 -7.35 -5.40 14.49
CA SER A 200 -6.42 -6.30 13.79
C SER A 200 -6.84 -6.45 12.33
N GLY A 201 -5.92 -6.96 11.51
CA GLY A 201 -6.19 -7.40 10.15
C GLY A 201 -6.34 -8.92 10.10
N GLU A 202 -7.32 -9.41 9.36
CA GLU A 202 -7.53 -10.84 9.15
C GLU A 202 -6.76 -11.31 7.91
N ASN A 203 -6.22 -12.53 7.94
CA ASN A 203 -5.50 -13.15 6.83
C ASN A 203 -4.37 -12.28 6.23
N GLU A 204 -3.68 -11.50 7.07
CA GLU A 204 -2.56 -10.64 6.62
C GLU A 204 -1.45 -11.52 6.03
N PRO A 205 -1.13 -11.41 4.72
CA PRO A 205 -0.10 -12.23 4.09
C PRO A 205 1.29 -11.79 4.54
N SER A 206 2.27 -12.70 4.56
CA SER A 206 3.68 -12.34 4.74
C SER A 206 4.21 -11.71 3.45
N LEU A 207 4.83 -10.53 3.54
CA LEU A 207 5.48 -9.79 2.45
C LEU A 207 6.81 -9.24 2.92
#